data_AF-A0ABD5YRP7-F1
#
_entry.id   AF-A0ABD5YRP7-F1
#
_cell.length_a   1.000
_cell.length_b   1.000
_cell.length_c   1.000
_cell.angle_alpha   90.00
_cell.angle_beta   90.00
_cell.angle_gamma   90.00
#
_symmetry.space_group_name_H-M   'P 1'
#
loop_
_entity.id
_entity.type
_entity.pdbx_description
1 polymer ?
#
loop_
_entity_poly.entity_id
_entity_poly.type
_entity_poly.pdbx_seq_one_letter_code
_entity_poly.pdbx_strand_id
1 'polypeptide(L)' 'MAGRPLDVLEESLGTVVTINLKGGEVYTGELAGYDQHMNLVIEEDEDTTVIRGDNVVSINP' A
#
# COMPACT_ATOMS: atom_id res chain seq x y z
N MET A 1 10.39 -17.09 8.88
CA MET A 1 9.46 -16.60 9.91
C MET A 1 8.44 -15.79 9.16
N ALA A 2 7.14 -16.08 9.29
CA ALA A 2 6.13 -15.25 8.65
C ALA A 2 6.25 -13.85 9.26
N GLY A 3 6.87 -12.93 8.50
CA GLY A 3 7.05 -11.54 8.90
C GLY A 3 5.68 -10.98 9.21
N ARG A 4 5.62 -10.11 10.23
CA ARG A 4 4.39 -9.39 10.56
C ARG A 4 3.92 -8.67 9.29
N PRO A 5 2.62 -8.40 9.12
CA PRO A 5 2.13 -7.74 7.92
C PRO A 5 2.88 -6.44 7.56
N LEU A 6 3.35 -5.69 8.56
CA LEU A 6 4.17 -4.50 8.38
C LEU A 6 5.58 -4.80 7.88
N ASP A 7 6.17 -5.94 8.24
CA ASP A 7 7.50 -6.34 7.77
C ASP A 7 7.47 -6.56 6.24
N VAL A 8 6.37 -7.11 5.72
CA VAL A 8 6.16 -7.27 4.27
C VAL A 8 6.02 -5.92 3.58
N LEU A 9 5.33 -4.96 4.20
CA LEU A 9 5.23 -3.60 3.66
C LEU A 9 6.57 -2.87 3.66
N GLU A 10 7.37 -3.04 4.72
CA GLU A 10 8.74 -2.54 4.78
C GLU A 10 9.60 -3.11 3.64
N GLU A 11 9.50 -4.43 3.41
CA GLU A 11 10.21 -5.10 2.31
C GLU A 11 9.73 -4.66 0.92
N SER A 12 8.53 -4.08 0.83
CA SER A 12 7.90 -3.63 -0.42
C SER A 12 8.02 -2.11 -0.64
N LEU A 13 8.74 -1.39 0.23
CA LEU A 13 8.99 0.03 0.03
C LEU A 13 9.82 0.25 -1.24
N GLY A 14 9.38 1.20 -2.07
CA GLY A 14 10.00 1.51 -3.36
C GLY A 14 9.70 0.47 -4.46
N THR A 15 8.75 -0.43 -4.24
CA THR A 15 8.27 -1.37 -5.27
C THR A 15 6.83 -1.08 -5.66
N VAL A 16 6.44 -1.52 -6.86
CA VAL A 16 5.06 -1.40 -7.34
C VAL A 16 4.19 -2.39 -6.60
N VAL A 17 3.12 -1.92 -5.96
CA VAL A 17 2.15 -2.72 -5.23
C VAL A 17 0.75 -2.52 -5.80
N THR A 18 -0.11 -3.53 -5.67
CA THR A 18 -1.54 -3.45 -6.03
C THR A 18 -2.40 -3.45 -4.78
N ILE A 19 -3.33 -2.51 -4.66
CA ILE A 19 -4.15 -2.27 -3.48
C ILE A 19 -5.61 -2.38 -3.85
N ASN A 20 -6.34 -3.25 -3.16
CA ASN A 20 -7.79 -3.38 -3.30
C ASN A 20 -8.49 -2.65 -2.16
N LEU A 21 -9.43 -1.77 -2.50
CA LEU A 21 -10.22 -1.00 -1.55
C LEU A 21 -11.62 -1.59 -1.34
N LYS A 22 -12.26 -1.22 -0.23
CA LYS A 22 -13.62 -1.68 0.13
C LYS A 22 -14.69 -1.35 -0.93
N GLY A 23 -14.47 -0.31 -1.74
CA GLY A 23 -15.35 0.07 -2.84
C GLY A 23 -15.25 -0.81 -4.10
N GLY A 24 -14.30 -1.77 -4.12
CA GLY A 24 -13.95 -2.53 -5.33
C GLY A 24 -12.98 -1.79 -6.25
N GLU A 25 -12.57 -0.58 -5.87
CA GLU A 25 -11.51 0.17 -6.53
C GLU A 25 -10.16 -0.51 -6.33
N VAL A 26 -9.32 -0.46 -7.36
CA VAL A 26 -7.98 -1.04 -7.37
C VAL A 26 -7.00 0.05 -7.74
N TYR A 27 -5.96 0.21 -6.92
CA TYR A 27 -4.85 1.14 -7.16
C TYR A 27 -3.57 0.35 -7.41
N THR A 28 -2.75 0.81 -8.34
CA THR A 28 -1.42 0.25 -8.61
C THR A 28 -0.42 1.38 -8.68
N GLY A 29 0.69 1.28 -7.95
CA GLY A 29 1.72 2.29 -7.96
C GLY A 29 2.86 1.93 -7.00
N GLU A 30 3.89 2.76 -6.94
CA GLU A 30 5.03 2.54 -6.08
C GLU A 30 4.69 2.84 -4.61
N LEU A 31 4.99 1.92 -3.70
CA LEU A 31 4.81 2.13 -2.27
C LEU A 31 5.92 3.04 -1.74
N ALA A 32 5.63 4.34 -1.65
CA ALA A 32 6.57 5.34 -1.12
C ALA A 32 6.60 5.39 0.41
N GLY A 33 5.53 4.93 1.09
CA GLY A 33 5.47 4.97 2.54
C GLY A 33 4.26 4.27 3.14
N TYR A 34 4.34 3.91 4.42
CA TYR A 34 3.22 3.37 5.19
C TYR A 34 3.33 3.73 6.67
N ASP A 35 2.25 3.49 7.44
CA ASP A 35 2.23 3.62 8.89
C ASP A 35 1.59 2.41 9.61
N GLN A 36 1.58 2.45 10.95
CA GLN A 36 0.99 1.40 11.80
C GLN A 36 -0.52 1.21 11.64
N HIS A 37 -1.22 2.20 11.05
CA HIS A 37 -2.65 2.13 10.75
C HIS A 37 -2.91 1.57 9.35
N MET A 38 -1.85 1.19 8.62
CA MET A 38 -1.87 0.77 7.21
C MET A 38 -2.33 1.88 6.27
N ASN A 39 -2.14 3.14 6.65
CA ASN A 39 -2.20 4.21 5.65
C ASN A 39 -1.02 4.03 4.69
N LEU A 40 -1.25 4.21 3.40
CA LEU A 40 -0.25 3.99 2.36
C LEU A 40 -0.06 5.28 1.58
N VAL A 41 1.18 5.55 1.19
CA VAL A 41 1.53 6.60 0.24
C VAL A 41 1.97 5.90 -1.03
N ILE A 42 1.24 6.16 -2.12
CA ILE A 42 1.44 5.55 -3.43
C ILE A 42 1.82 6.63 -4.42
N GLU A 43 2.90 6.40 -5.14
CA GLU A 43 3.36 7.26 -6.22
C GLU A 43 3.05 6.61 -7.58
N GLU A 44 2.40 7.37 -8.45
CA GLU A 44 2.08 6.99 -9.83
C GLU A 44 2.44 8.18 -10.73
N ASP A 45 3.47 8.01 -11.56
CA ASP A 45 4.04 9.09 -12.39
C ASP A 45 4.40 10.36 -11.60
N GLU A 46 3.66 11.46 -11.79
CA GLU A 46 3.87 12.75 -11.11
C GLU A 46 2.88 12.97 -9.94
N ASP A 47 1.97 12.03 -9.71
CA ASP A 47 0.92 12.12 -8.71
C ASP A 47 1.24 11.29 -7.45
N THR A 48 1.02 11.88 -6.29
CA THR A 48 1.13 11.20 -4.99
C THR A 48 -0.25 11.03 -4.38
N THR A 49 -0.65 9.78 -4.15
CA THR A 49 -1.94 9.41 -3.56
C THR A 49 -1.75 8.87 -2.16
N VAL A 50 -2.52 9.38 -1.19
CA VAL A 50 -2.58 8.85 0.17
C VAL A 50 -3.85 8.02 0.35
N ILE A 51 -3.68 6.73 0.64
CA ILE A 51 -4.77 5.79 0.87
C ILE A 51 -4.89 5.53 2.37
N ARG A 52 -6.09 5.69 2.92
CA ARG A 52 -6.33 5.36 4.33
C ARG A 52 -6.47 3.85 4.55
N GLY A 53 -5.80 3.34 5.59
CA GLY A 53 -5.76 1.91 5.89
C GLY A 53 -7.09 1.30 6.28
N ASP A 54 -8.03 2.09 6.80
CA ASP A 54 -9.39 1.63 7.07
C ASP A 54 -10.19 1.35 5.79
N ASN A 55 -9.76 1.83 4.62
CA ASN A 55 -10.37 1.51 3.32
C ASN A 55 -9.69 0.35 2.59
N VAL A 56 -8.52 -0.11 3.04
CA VAL A 56 -7.76 -1.19 2.41
C VAL A 56 -8.35 -2.55 2.77
N VAL A 57 -8.47 -3.42 1.76
CA VAL A 57 -8.92 -4.82 1.90
C VAL A 57 -7.74 -5.77 1.75
N SER A 58 -6.89 -5.55 0.77
CA SER A 58 -5.68 -6.35 0.55
C SER A 58 -4.60 -5.53 -0.14
N ILE A 59 -3.35 -5.86 0.14
CA ILE A 59 -2.17 -5.31 -0.52
C ILE A 59 -1.43 -6.50 -1.12
N ASN A 60 -1.13 -6.41 -2.41
CA ASN A 60 -0.34 -7.40 -3.13
C ASN A 60 0.98 -6.74 -3.57
N PRO A 61 2.10 -7.07 -2.92
CA PRO A 61 3.40 -6.53 -3.26
C PRO A 61 3.99 -7.14 -4.54
#